data_AF-A0A1E7N216-F1
#
_entry.id   AF-A0A1E7N216-F1
#
_cell.length_a   1.000
_cell.length_b   1.000
_cell.length_c   1.000
_cell.angle_alpha   90.00
_cell.angle_beta   90.00
_cell.angle_gamma   90.00
#
_symmetry.space_group_name_H-M   'P 1'
#
loop_
_entity.id
_entity.type
_entity.pdbx_description
1 polymer ?
#
loop_
_entity_poly.entity_id
_entity_poly.type
_entity_poly.pdbx_seq_one_letter_code
_entity_poly.pdbx_strand_id
1 'polypeptide(L)'
;MTTGSVLARSWRSFTGRTLPYSPPPPGHGRNGHSLGQRVWASFTGVELRPARGRTAAPAPVVLPQPRPAPPDRPRAVALAPGWFALPQLPQAGGLAAASGDSVLIEASSPDGSARFLVRGPGVADPDHRLELIVDTAGADRPLMTAVGYTDPDGIGHLLLVPVVRGRFGPPAAYVRLPGFDTGSTLTASDAHPVGPESSLDAEQVAASVRAAVNEATREAWRQVRELLADDSLRAVIDRELG
;
A
#
# COMPACT_ATOMS: atom_id res chain seq x y z
N MET A 1 7.71 29.60 14.05
CA MET A 1 7.81 29.64 12.57
C MET A 1 7.58 28.23 12.07
N THR A 2 6.37 27.92 11.62
CA THR A 2 5.94 26.57 11.23
C THR A 2 5.95 26.46 9.70
N THR A 3 6.76 25.54 9.19
CA THR A 3 6.91 25.20 7.78
C THR A 3 5.67 24.45 7.30
N GLY A 4 5.09 24.98 6.22
CA GLY A 4 3.85 24.53 5.63
C GLY A 4 3.96 23.22 4.87
N SER A 5 2.86 22.49 4.94
CA SER A 5 2.45 21.39 4.08
C SER A 5 2.58 21.75 2.60
N VAL A 6 3.51 21.09 1.90
CA VAL A 6 3.51 20.96 0.45
C VAL A 6 4.03 19.57 0.12
N LEU A 7 3.18 18.71 -0.45
CA LEU A 7 3.45 17.66 -1.45
C LEU A 7 2.44 16.50 -1.35
N ALA A 8 1.19 16.77 -1.71
CA ALA A 8 0.32 15.78 -2.34
C ALA A 8 0.22 16.14 -3.83
N ARG A 9 1.27 15.84 -4.59
CA ARG A 9 1.24 15.90 -6.06
C ARG A 9 1.51 14.51 -6.59
N SER A 10 0.42 13.84 -7.01
CA SER A 10 0.49 12.57 -7.73
C SER A 10 1.18 12.78 -9.08
N TRP A 11 1.99 11.80 -9.49
CA TRP A 11 2.75 11.79 -10.75
C TRP A 11 1.89 11.73 -12.03
N ARG A 12 0.56 11.61 -11.93
CA ARG A 12 -0.34 11.48 -13.09
C ARG A 12 -0.52 12.76 -13.93
N SER A 13 0.03 13.90 -13.51
CA SER A 13 -0.05 15.15 -14.27
C SER A 13 0.91 15.24 -15.46
N PHE A 14 1.79 14.26 -15.67
CA PHE A 14 2.81 14.32 -16.72
C PHE A 14 2.43 13.61 -18.03
N THR A 15 1.32 12.87 -18.07
CA THR A 15 0.80 12.23 -19.29
C THR A 15 -0.51 12.88 -19.71
N GLY A 16 -0.44 13.83 -20.64
CA GLY A 16 -1.58 14.62 -21.11
C GLY A 16 -2.67 13.79 -21.82
N ARG A 17 -3.64 13.26 -21.07
CA ARG A 17 -4.93 12.80 -21.58
C ARG A 17 -6.07 13.34 -20.72
N THR A 18 -6.89 14.19 -21.31
CA THR A 18 -8.18 14.63 -20.77
C THR A 18 -9.23 13.55 -20.99
N LEU A 19 -9.99 13.19 -19.95
CA LEU A 19 -11.24 12.45 -20.06
C LEU A 19 -12.38 13.23 -19.39
N PRO A 20 -13.59 13.25 -19.97
CA PRO A 20 -14.70 14.07 -19.49
C PRO A 20 -15.35 13.50 -18.21
N TYR A 21 -15.63 14.37 -17.26
CA TYR A 21 -16.31 14.09 -16.00
C TYR A 21 -17.83 14.17 -16.17
N SER A 22 -18.59 13.22 -15.63
CA SER A 22 -20.05 13.31 -15.44
C SER A 22 -20.41 13.10 -13.96
N PRO A 23 -21.26 13.97 -13.37
CA PRO A 23 -21.61 13.89 -11.95
C PRO A 23 -22.70 12.84 -11.66
N PRO A 24 -22.66 12.14 -10.51
CA PRO A 24 -23.70 11.21 -10.07
C PRO A 24 -24.88 11.90 -9.35
N PRO A 25 -26.06 11.24 -9.24
CA PRO A 25 -27.29 11.83 -8.73
C PRO A 25 -27.35 11.90 -7.17
N PRO A 26 -28.19 12.77 -6.59
CA PRO A 26 -28.13 13.11 -5.16
C PRO A 26 -28.93 12.15 -4.26
N GLY A 27 -28.22 11.35 -3.46
CA GLY A 27 -28.81 10.57 -2.35
C GLY A 27 -29.01 11.40 -1.07
N HIS A 28 -30.22 11.37 -0.50
CA HIS A 28 -30.60 12.09 0.72
C HIS A 28 -30.39 11.25 1.98
N GLY A 29 -29.54 11.71 2.92
CA GLY A 29 -29.32 11.07 4.22
C GLY A 29 -30.01 11.79 5.39
N ARG A 30 -30.74 11.01 6.19
CA ARG A 30 -31.49 11.17 7.47
C ARG A 30 -31.54 12.48 8.30
N ASN A 31 -30.81 13.54 8.01
CA ASN A 31 -30.90 14.83 8.73
C ASN A 31 -31.19 16.03 7.79
N GLY A 32 -31.79 15.80 6.62
CA GLY A 32 -32.24 16.87 5.72
C GLY A 32 -31.14 17.69 5.03
N HIS A 33 -29.86 17.36 5.20
CA HIS A 33 -28.73 18.03 4.56
C HIS A 33 -27.89 17.06 3.72
N SER A 34 -27.55 17.48 2.50
CA SER A 34 -26.65 16.75 1.60
C SER A 34 -25.21 16.70 2.14
N LEU A 35 -24.43 15.69 1.73
CA LEU A 35 -23.03 15.53 2.14
C LEU A 35 -22.19 16.78 1.79
N GLY A 36 -22.46 17.38 0.62
CA GLY A 36 -21.80 18.59 0.16
C GLY A 36 -22.06 19.81 1.05
N GLN A 37 -23.27 19.97 1.57
CA GLN A 37 -23.60 21.07 2.49
C GLN A 37 -22.88 20.94 3.84
N ARG A 38 -22.63 19.71 4.31
CA ARG A 38 -21.90 19.46 5.56
C ARG A 38 -20.42 19.76 5.42
N VAL A 39 -19.82 19.33 4.30
CA VAL A 39 -18.40 19.59 4.00
C VAL A 39 -18.13 21.07 3.79
N TRP A 40 -19.04 21.79 3.11
CA TRP A 40 -18.91 23.24 2.92
C TRP A 40 -19.01 24.02 4.24
N ALA A 41 -19.93 23.67 5.14
CA ALA A 41 -20.10 24.32 6.44
C ALA A 41 -18.88 24.11 7.37
N SER A 42 -18.28 22.91 7.37
CA SER A 42 -17.03 22.65 8.10
C SER A 42 -15.82 23.42 7.55
N PHE A 43 -15.85 23.79 6.26
CA PHE A 43 -14.77 24.54 5.62
C PHE A 43 -14.89 26.06 5.84
N THR A 44 -16.11 26.59 5.98
CA THR A 44 -16.36 28.04 6.14
C THR A 44 -16.61 28.49 7.58
N GLY A 45 -16.64 27.57 8.55
CA GLY A 45 -16.85 27.89 9.97
C GLY A 45 -18.27 28.35 10.30
N VAL A 46 -19.24 28.10 9.42
CA VAL A 46 -20.64 28.48 9.59
C VAL A 46 -21.41 27.35 10.27
N GLU A 47 -22.00 27.62 11.43
CA GLU A 47 -22.79 26.64 12.17
C GLU A 47 -24.21 26.50 11.58
N LEU A 48 -24.60 25.29 11.17
CA LEU A 48 -25.92 25.02 10.59
C LEU A 48 -26.96 24.80 11.70
N ARG A 49 -28.01 25.64 11.74
CA ARG A 49 -29.14 25.45 12.66
C ARG A 49 -29.97 24.20 12.31
N PRO A 50 -30.43 23.41 13.30
CA PRO A 50 -31.23 22.22 13.05
C PRO A 50 -32.64 22.57 12.57
N ALA A 51 -33.14 21.84 11.57
CA ALA A 51 -34.53 21.90 11.15
C ALA A 51 -35.44 21.25 12.21
N ARG A 52 -36.48 21.96 12.63
CA ARG A 52 -37.47 21.47 13.61
C ARG A 52 -38.34 20.34 13.04
N GLY A 53 -38.35 19.22 13.75
CA GLY A 53 -39.56 18.51 14.17
C GLY A 53 -40.05 17.31 13.33
N ARG A 54 -40.11 16.12 13.97
CA ARG A 54 -41.37 15.39 14.19
C ARG A 54 -41.20 14.22 15.18
N THR A 55 -42.19 14.12 16.05
CA THR A 55 -42.37 13.22 17.21
C THR A 55 -42.79 11.80 16.80
N ALA A 56 -42.31 10.76 17.49
CA ALA A 56 -42.98 9.46 17.60
C ALA A 56 -42.56 8.72 18.89
N ALA A 57 -43.53 8.04 19.51
CA ALA A 57 -43.58 7.47 20.87
C ALA A 57 -42.83 6.12 21.04
N PRO A 58 -42.67 5.59 22.28
CA PRO A 58 -41.73 4.51 22.59
C PRO A 58 -42.32 3.10 22.45
N ALA A 59 -41.44 2.12 22.18
CA ALA A 59 -41.74 0.68 22.19
C ALA A 59 -40.65 -0.09 23.01
N PRO A 60 -40.95 -1.30 23.52
CA PRO A 60 -40.47 -1.77 24.82
C PRO A 60 -39.11 -2.47 24.80
N VAL A 61 -38.54 -2.55 26.01
CA VAL A 61 -37.26 -3.18 26.37
C VAL A 61 -37.30 -4.70 26.15
N VAL A 62 -36.34 -5.22 25.40
CA VAL A 62 -36.03 -6.66 25.30
C VAL A 62 -34.65 -6.90 25.89
N LEU A 63 -34.57 -7.82 26.85
CA LEU A 63 -33.34 -8.24 27.54
C LEU A 63 -32.37 -8.95 26.57
N PRO A 64 -31.04 -8.78 26.72
CA PRO A 64 -30.06 -9.40 25.84
C PRO A 64 -29.94 -10.91 26.11
N GLN A 65 -30.12 -11.73 25.06
CA GLN A 65 -29.71 -13.13 25.09
C GLN A 65 -28.18 -13.26 24.95
N PRO A 66 -27.56 -14.33 25.50
CA PRO A 66 -26.13 -14.55 25.41
C PRO A 66 -25.71 -14.77 23.96
N ARG A 67 -24.82 -13.91 23.44
CA ARG A 67 -24.19 -14.13 22.14
C ARG A 67 -23.31 -15.39 22.20
N PRO A 68 -23.36 -16.29 21.20
CA PRO A 68 -22.31 -17.27 21.02
C PRO A 68 -20.98 -16.54 20.85
N ALA A 69 -19.95 -17.04 21.54
CA ALA A 69 -18.60 -16.49 21.45
C ALA A 69 -18.14 -16.44 19.99
N PRO A 70 -17.45 -15.37 19.55
CA PRO A 70 -16.90 -15.32 18.21
C PRO A 70 -15.88 -16.47 18.02
N PRO A 71 -15.81 -17.09 16.83
CA PRO A 71 -14.79 -18.07 16.53
C PRO A 71 -13.41 -17.45 16.72
N ASP A 72 -12.48 -18.28 17.19
CA ASP A 72 -11.10 -17.98 17.55
C ASP A 72 -10.50 -16.82 16.74
N ARG A 73 -10.07 -15.77 17.45
CA ARG A 73 -9.16 -14.79 16.86
C ARG A 73 -7.95 -15.57 16.33
N PRO A 74 -7.53 -15.37 15.07
CA PRO A 74 -6.27 -15.91 14.61
C PRO A 74 -5.18 -15.41 15.55
N ARG A 75 -4.48 -16.34 16.20
CA ARG A 75 -3.30 -16.02 17.02
C ARG A 75 -2.37 -15.19 16.15
N ALA A 76 -2.03 -13.99 16.61
CA ALA A 76 -0.97 -13.20 15.99
C ALA A 76 0.28 -14.07 15.94
N VAL A 77 0.68 -14.48 14.74
CA VAL A 77 1.97 -15.13 14.53
C VAL A 77 3.03 -14.15 14.98
N ALA A 78 3.90 -14.57 15.90
CA ALA A 78 4.99 -13.73 16.36
C ALA A 78 5.93 -13.47 15.15
N LEU A 79 6.00 -12.22 14.73
CA LEU A 79 6.92 -11.81 13.67
C LEU A 79 8.35 -11.80 14.21
N ALA A 80 9.31 -12.11 13.34
CA ALA A 80 10.72 -12.02 13.68
C ALA A 80 11.09 -10.55 14.03
N PRO A 81 12.14 -10.31 14.85
CA PRO A 81 12.62 -8.95 15.08
C PRO A 81 12.91 -8.22 13.76
N GLY A 82 12.52 -6.95 13.68
CA GLY A 82 12.64 -6.14 12.47
C GLY A 82 11.55 -6.38 11.42
N TRP A 83 10.53 -7.20 11.73
CA TRP A 83 9.36 -7.41 10.88
C TRP A 83 8.09 -6.83 11.51
N PHE A 84 7.20 -6.32 10.66
CA PHE A 84 5.89 -5.80 11.06
C PHE A 84 4.81 -6.16 10.05
N ALA A 85 3.57 -6.24 10.54
CA ALA A 85 2.40 -6.51 9.72
C ALA A 85 1.92 -5.24 9.04
N LEU A 86 1.52 -5.36 7.78
CA LEU A 86 0.81 -4.32 7.03
C LEU A 86 -0.71 -4.58 7.09
N PRO A 87 -1.55 -3.54 6.89
CA PRO A 87 -3.00 -3.73 6.85
C PRO A 87 -3.41 -4.73 5.77
N GLN A 88 -4.45 -5.52 6.04
CA GLN A 88 -5.03 -6.43 5.06
C GLN A 88 -5.87 -5.68 4.03
N LEU A 89 -6.04 -6.29 2.85
CA LEU A 89 -6.94 -5.76 1.84
C LEU A 89 -8.38 -5.70 2.39
N PRO A 90 -9.11 -4.59 2.17
CA PRO A 90 -10.52 -4.51 2.52
C PRO A 90 -11.33 -5.50 1.69
N GLN A 91 -12.30 -6.19 2.30
CA GLN A 91 -13.13 -7.14 1.57
C GLN A 91 -13.98 -6.46 0.48
N ALA A 92 -14.29 -7.23 -0.58
CA ALA A 92 -14.88 -6.80 -1.86
C ALA A 92 -16.11 -5.88 -1.77
N GLY A 93 -16.84 -5.85 -0.65
CA GLY A 93 -17.96 -4.92 -0.42
C GLY A 93 -17.56 -3.44 -0.35
N GLY A 94 -16.28 -3.11 -0.19
CA GLY A 94 -15.75 -1.74 -0.18
C GLY A 94 -15.08 -1.29 -1.49
N LEU A 95 -14.90 -2.19 -2.47
CA LEU A 95 -14.09 -1.97 -3.67
C LEU A 95 -14.90 -1.50 -4.89
N ALA A 96 -16.23 -1.37 -4.77
CA ALA A 96 -17.16 -1.19 -5.88
C ALA A 96 -17.06 0.14 -6.67
N ALA A 97 -16.12 1.03 -6.35
CA ALA A 97 -15.90 2.29 -7.07
C ALA A 97 -14.43 2.53 -7.47
N ALA A 98 -13.54 1.56 -7.22
CA ALA A 98 -12.14 1.66 -7.55
C ALA A 98 -11.93 1.42 -9.07
N SER A 99 -11.85 2.50 -9.82
CA SER A 99 -11.16 2.52 -11.12
C SER A 99 -9.80 1.83 -10.96
N GLY A 100 -9.40 0.98 -11.91
CA GLY A 100 -8.11 0.27 -11.88
C GLY A 100 -6.95 1.20 -11.49
N ASP A 101 -6.03 0.67 -10.67
CA ASP A 101 -4.88 1.37 -10.06
C ASP A 101 -5.20 2.33 -8.88
N SER A 102 -6.32 2.14 -8.18
CA SER A 102 -6.58 2.80 -6.89
C SER A 102 -5.69 2.26 -5.78
N VAL A 103 -5.28 3.11 -4.83
CA VAL A 103 -4.61 2.67 -3.60
C VAL A 103 -5.63 1.98 -2.69
N LEU A 104 -5.34 0.73 -2.32
CA LEU A 104 -6.17 -0.13 -1.47
C LEU A 104 -5.63 -0.24 -0.04
N ILE A 105 -4.30 -0.21 0.11
CA ILE A 105 -3.63 -0.16 1.41
C ILE A 105 -2.65 1.02 1.37
N GLU A 106 -2.65 1.82 2.42
CA GLU A 106 -1.61 2.80 2.72
C GLU A 106 -1.15 2.59 4.17
N ALA A 107 0.15 2.42 4.36
CA ALA A 107 0.75 2.18 5.66
C ALA A 107 2.18 2.71 5.71
N SER A 108 2.68 2.89 6.93
CA SER A 108 4.06 3.29 7.19
C SER A 108 4.75 2.23 8.06
N SER A 109 6.08 2.12 7.94
CA SER A 109 6.87 1.37 8.92
C SER A 109 6.73 1.97 10.32
N PRO A 110 6.97 1.19 11.39
CA PRO A 110 6.84 1.67 12.77
C PRO A 110 7.71 2.90 13.11
N ASP A 111 8.87 3.02 12.47
CA ASP A 111 9.81 4.14 12.61
C ASP A 111 9.49 5.31 11.66
N GLY A 112 8.52 5.15 10.75
CA GLY A 112 8.14 6.14 9.75
C GLY A 112 9.12 6.31 8.59
N SER A 113 10.18 5.50 8.50
CA SER A 113 11.19 5.60 7.45
C SER A 113 10.72 5.06 6.09
N ALA A 114 9.70 4.20 6.07
CA ALA A 114 9.14 3.63 4.85
C ALA A 114 7.61 3.81 4.78
N ARG A 115 7.10 3.94 3.55
CA ARG A 115 5.67 3.95 3.22
C ARG A 115 5.36 2.90 2.17
N PHE A 116 4.24 2.22 2.36
CA PHE A 116 3.78 1.11 1.56
C PHE A 116 2.40 1.44 1.00
N LEU A 117 2.29 1.45 -0.33
CA LEU A 117 1.02 1.67 -1.03
C LEU A 117 0.72 0.43 -1.88
N VAL A 118 -0.29 -0.35 -1.50
CA VAL A 118 -0.78 -1.44 -2.35
C VAL A 118 -1.86 -0.90 -3.26
N ARG A 119 -1.70 -1.13 -4.56
CA ARG A 119 -2.62 -0.71 -5.61
C ARG A 119 -3.33 -1.92 -6.18
N GLY A 120 -4.60 -1.72 -6.50
CA GLY A 120 -5.42 -2.72 -7.17
C GLY A 120 -4.87 -3.07 -8.56
N PRO A 121 -5.31 -4.20 -9.12
CA PRO A 121 -4.87 -4.65 -10.42
C PRO A 121 -5.15 -3.61 -11.51
N GLY A 122 -4.26 -3.57 -12.50
CA GLY A 122 -4.39 -2.70 -13.66
C GLY A 122 -5.25 -3.35 -14.73
N VAL A 123 -5.78 -2.55 -15.66
CA VAL A 123 -6.55 -3.07 -16.81
C VAL A 123 -5.71 -4.04 -17.67
N ALA A 124 -4.40 -3.83 -17.73
CA ALA A 124 -3.47 -4.63 -18.53
C ALA A 124 -2.71 -5.70 -17.72
N ASP A 125 -2.92 -5.78 -16.40
CA ASP A 125 -2.09 -6.58 -15.50
C ASP A 125 -2.94 -7.03 -14.30
N PRO A 126 -3.19 -8.33 -14.16
CA PRO A 126 -4.09 -8.87 -13.14
C PRO A 126 -3.48 -8.81 -11.73
N ASP A 127 -2.19 -8.53 -11.59
CA ASP A 127 -1.53 -8.53 -10.29
C ASP A 127 -1.72 -7.22 -9.53
N HIS A 128 -1.90 -7.34 -8.22
CA HIS A 128 -1.73 -6.21 -7.30
C HIS A 128 -0.29 -5.71 -7.35
N ARG A 129 -0.10 -4.44 -7.00
CA ARG A 129 1.22 -3.80 -7.05
C ARG A 129 1.53 -3.09 -5.75
N LEU A 130 2.79 -3.13 -5.36
CA LEU A 130 3.30 -2.42 -4.21
C LEU A 130 4.20 -1.28 -4.69
N GLU A 131 3.87 -0.06 -4.27
CA GLU A 131 4.79 1.08 -4.27
C GLU A 131 5.40 1.21 -2.87
N LEU A 132 6.72 1.05 -2.80
CA LEU A 132 7.50 1.21 -1.60
C LEU A 132 8.29 2.51 -1.71
N ILE A 133 8.10 3.41 -0.75
CA ILE A 133 8.85 4.68 -0.64
C ILE A 133 9.68 4.61 0.62
N VAL A 134 10.99 4.82 0.52
CA VAL A 134 11.91 4.74 1.68
C VAL A 134 12.66 6.05 1.81
N ASP A 135 12.83 6.53 3.04
CA ASP A 135 13.76 7.59 3.34
C ASP A 135 15.19 7.08 3.21
N THR A 136 15.86 7.51 2.14
CA THR A 136 17.27 7.17 1.87
C THR A 136 18.21 8.28 2.31
N ALA A 137 17.81 9.20 3.19
CA ALA A 137 18.66 10.29 3.64
C ALA A 137 19.97 9.75 4.22
N GLY A 138 21.09 10.12 3.59
CA GLY A 138 22.42 9.69 4.01
C GLY A 138 22.84 8.27 3.60
N ALA A 139 21.98 7.52 2.90
CA ALA A 139 22.35 6.21 2.37
C ALA A 139 23.26 6.37 1.14
N ASP A 140 24.41 5.71 1.17
CA ASP A 140 25.38 5.59 0.07
C ASP A 140 25.19 4.31 -0.76
N ARG A 141 24.29 3.43 -0.31
CA ARG A 141 23.99 2.12 -0.91
C ARG A 141 22.48 1.95 -1.08
N PRO A 142 22.05 1.05 -1.99
CA PRO A 142 20.66 0.61 -2.05
C PRO A 142 20.19 0.13 -0.67
N LEU A 143 19.00 0.56 -0.27
CA LEU A 143 18.31 -0.01 0.87
C LEU A 143 17.39 -1.13 0.38
N MET A 144 17.35 -2.24 1.10
CA MET A 144 16.52 -3.39 0.80
C MET A 144 15.46 -3.57 1.88
N THR A 145 14.23 -3.73 1.45
CA THR A 145 13.12 -4.17 2.30
C THR A 145 12.65 -5.53 1.82
N ALA A 146 12.51 -6.48 2.75
CA ALA A 146 11.87 -7.76 2.48
C ALA A 146 10.36 -7.62 2.67
N VAL A 147 9.57 -8.11 1.72
CA VAL A 147 8.11 -8.06 1.74
C VAL A 147 7.59 -9.48 1.67
N GLY A 148 7.01 -9.95 2.77
CA GLY A 148 6.41 -11.28 2.88
C GLY A 148 4.90 -11.21 2.76
N TYR A 149 4.29 -12.09 1.97
CA TYR A 149 2.83 -12.21 1.90
C TYR A 149 2.40 -13.66 1.74
N THR A 150 1.15 -13.94 2.10
CA THR A 150 0.50 -15.20 1.76
C THR A 150 -0.50 -14.98 0.65
N ASP A 151 -0.58 -15.87 -0.33
CA ASP A 151 -1.73 -15.89 -1.23
C ASP A 151 -3.01 -16.33 -0.47
N PRO A 152 -4.20 -16.29 -1.10
CA PRO A 152 -5.44 -16.75 -0.47
C PRO A 152 -5.45 -18.25 -0.10
N ASP A 153 -4.61 -19.05 -0.76
CA ASP A 153 -4.43 -20.49 -0.47
C ASP A 153 -3.47 -20.73 0.71
N GLY A 154 -2.85 -19.67 1.23
CA GLY A 154 -1.93 -19.70 2.36
C GLY A 154 -0.47 -19.97 1.98
N ILE A 155 -0.13 -19.99 0.69
CA ILE A 155 1.24 -20.16 0.21
C ILE A 155 2.02 -18.88 0.50
N GLY A 156 3.16 -19.04 1.17
CA GLY A 156 4.04 -17.93 1.52
C GLY A 156 4.92 -17.51 0.35
N HIS A 157 4.99 -16.21 0.13
CA HIS A 157 5.84 -15.55 -0.86
C HIS A 157 6.71 -14.51 -0.17
N LEU A 158 7.91 -14.33 -0.71
CA LEU A 158 8.88 -13.36 -0.21
C LEU A 158 9.52 -12.62 -1.39
N LEU A 159 9.42 -11.29 -1.37
CA LEU A 159 10.05 -10.41 -2.34
C LEU A 159 11.07 -9.51 -1.68
N LEU A 160 12.20 -9.33 -2.36
CA LEU A 160 13.23 -8.35 -2.04
C LEU A 160 12.95 -7.09 -2.84
N VAL A 161 12.85 -5.94 -2.18
CA VAL A 161 12.50 -4.69 -2.84
C VAL A 161 13.61 -3.67 -2.60
N PRO A 162 14.57 -3.53 -3.53
CA PRO A 162 15.62 -2.53 -3.40
C PRO A 162 15.10 -1.15 -3.77
N VAL A 163 15.46 -0.16 -2.97
CA VAL A 163 15.20 1.25 -3.19
C VAL A 163 16.53 2.00 -3.25
N VAL A 164 16.72 2.75 -4.31
CA VAL A 164 17.86 3.66 -4.48
C VAL A 164 17.37 5.09 -4.52
N ARG A 165 18.25 6.02 -4.17
CA ARG A 165 17.97 7.44 -4.33
C ARG A 165 17.82 7.77 -5.81
N GLY A 166 16.60 8.06 -6.23
CA GLY A 166 16.31 8.54 -7.57
C GLY A 166 16.84 9.96 -7.80
N ARG A 167 17.05 10.31 -9.08
CA ARG A 167 17.38 11.68 -9.49
C ARG A 167 16.22 12.65 -9.30
N PHE A 168 14.99 12.14 -9.42
CA PHE A 168 13.76 12.91 -9.34
C PHE A 168 12.76 12.20 -8.42
N GLY A 169 12.01 12.96 -7.64
CA GLY A 169 11.00 12.42 -6.74
C GLY A 169 11.56 11.77 -5.48
N PRO A 170 10.68 11.20 -4.65
CA PRO A 170 11.10 10.40 -3.50
C PRO A 170 11.76 9.09 -3.97
N PRO A 171 12.70 8.52 -3.20
CA PRO A 171 13.24 7.19 -3.45
C PRO A 171 12.11 6.16 -3.34
N ALA A 172 11.82 5.47 -4.45
CA ALA A 172 10.71 4.54 -4.51
C ALA A 172 10.99 3.35 -5.42
N ALA A 173 10.41 2.21 -5.07
CA ALA A 173 10.34 1.00 -5.88
C ALA A 173 8.88 0.64 -6.17
N TYR A 174 8.68 -0.07 -7.29
CA TYR A 174 7.37 -0.51 -7.74
C TYR A 174 7.43 -1.96 -8.23
N VAL A 175 6.75 -2.85 -7.52
CA VAL A 175 6.79 -4.30 -7.77
C VAL A 175 5.38 -4.89 -7.88
N ARG A 176 5.26 -5.98 -8.64
CA ARG A 176 4.07 -6.83 -8.66
C ARG A 176 4.03 -7.72 -7.41
N LEU A 177 2.82 -8.09 -7.01
CA LEU A 177 2.55 -9.08 -5.97
C LEU A 177 1.78 -10.26 -6.60
N PRO A 178 2.46 -11.19 -7.28
CA PRO A 178 1.80 -12.34 -7.92
C PRO A 178 0.96 -13.15 -6.94
N GLY A 179 -0.29 -13.43 -7.29
CA GLY A 179 -1.19 -14.22 -6.44
C GLY A 179 -1.70 -13.53 -5.17
N PHE A 180 -1.30 -12.28 -4.90
CA PHE A 180 -1.83 -11.50 -3.79
C PHE A 180 -3.27 -11.05 -4.08
N ASP A 181 -4.21 -11.32 -3.17
CA ASP A 181 -5.61 -10.93 -3.31
C ASP A 181 -6.31 -10.81 -1.94
N THR A 182 -7.61 -10.59 -1.94
CA THR A 182 -8.47 -10.50 -0.76
C THR A 182 -8.30 -11.76 0.10
N GLY A 183 -7.94 -11.58 1.36
CA GLY A 183 -7.64 -12.68 2.29
C GLY A 183 -6.14 -12.93 2.47
N SER A 184 -5.29 -12.37 1.61
CA SER A 184 -3.84 -12.37 1.79
C SER A 184 -3.41 -11.61 3.06
N THR A 185 -2.33 -12.08 3.66
CA THR A 185 -1.61 -11.34 4.70
C THR A 185 -0.38 -10.67 4.10
N LEU A 186 0.03 -9.53 4.65
CA LEU A 186 1.18 -8.77 4.17
C LEU A 186 2.04 -8.34 5.36
N THR A 187 3.35 -8.50 5.21
CA THR A 187 4.37 -8.17 6.20
C THR A 187 5.56 -7.53 5.50
N ALA A 188 6.29 -6.70 6.22
CA ALA A 188 7.51 -6.10 5.71
C ALA A 188 8.59 -6.10 6.80
N SER A 189 9.85 -6.15 6.37
CA SER A 189 10.99 -5.87 7.22
C SER A 189 11.27 -4.37 7.29
N ASP A 190 12.09 -3.97 8.26
CA ASP A 190 12.80 -2.70 8.19
C ASP A 190 13.69 -2.63 6.94
N ALA A 191 14.00 -1.41 6.51
CA ALA A 191 14.91 -1.19 5.39
C ALA A 191 16.38 -1.29 5.85
N HIS A 192 17.18 -2.08 5.14
CA HIS A 192 18.58 -2.32 5.49
C HIS A 192 19.52 -2.08 4.31
N PRO A 193 20.72 -1.51 4.52
CA PRO A 193 21.68 -1.31 3.44
C PRO A 193 22.17 -2.64 2.88
N VAL A 194 22.23 -2.75 1.56
CA VAL A 194 22.82 -3.90 0.87
C VAL A 194 24.34 -3.80 0.89
N GLY A 195 25.02 -4.91 1.13
CA GLY A 195 26.48 -4.99 1.14
C GLY A 195 26.99 -6.29 0.53
N PRO A 196 28.33 -6.43 0.42
CA PRO A 196 28.95 -7.63 -0.16
C PRO A 196 28.65 -8.90 0.64
N GLU A 197 28.42 -8.77 1.95
CA GLU A 197 28.09 -9.88 2.86
C GLU A 197 26.59 -10.20 2.91
N SER A 198 25.77 -9.55 2.06
CA SER A 198 24.33 -9.83 2.02
C SER A 198 24.07 -11.24 1.47
N SER A 199 23.67 -12.15 2.35
CA SER A 199 23.21 -13.50 2.02
C SER A 199 21.81 -13.44 1.42
N LEU A 200 21.71 -13.50 0.09
CA LEU A 200 20.44 -13.55 -0.64
C LEU A 200 20.24 -14.92 -1.30
N ASP A 201 19.00 -15.40 -1.32
CA ASP A 201 18.65 -16.63 -2.04
C ASP A 201 18.45 -16.36 -3.55
N ALA A 202 18.99 -17.23 -4.39
CA ALA A 202 18.99 -17.05 -5.84
C ALA A 202 17.59 -17.13 -6.47
N GLU A 203 16.74 -18.04 -6.00
CA GLU A 203 15.36 -18.17 -6.50
C GLU A 203 14.53 -16.96 -6.10
N GLN A 204 14.70 -16.51 -4.86
CA GLN A 204 14.06 -15.31 -4.33
C GLN A 204 14.51 -14.05 -5.07
N VAL A 205 15.81 -13.89 -5.35
CA VAL A 205 16.33 -12.78 -6.16
C VAL A 205 15.70 -12.82 -7.55
N ALA A 206 15.68 -13.98 -8.20
CA ALA A 206 15.10 -14.11 -9.54
C ALA A 206 13.60 -13.72 -9.55
N ALA A 207 12.82 -14.21 -8.58
CA ALA A 207 11.42 -13.84 -8.43
C ALA A 207 11.22 -12.34 -8.19
N SER A 208 12.10 -11.73 -7.38
CA SER A 208 12.04 -10.32 -7.02
C SER A 208 12.42 -9.39 -8.17
N VAL A 209 13.41 -9.76 -8.99
CA VAL A 209 13.77 -9.02 -10.20
C VAL A 209 12.63 -9.09 -11.22
N ARG A 210 12.02 -10.28 -11.43
CA ARG A 210 10.85 -10.42 -12.30
C ARG A 210 9.65 -9.61 -11.82
N ALA A 211 9.50 -9.43 -10.50
CA ALA A 211 8.42 -8.63 -9.94
C ALA A 211 8.59 -7.13 -10.22
N ALA A 212 9.80 -6.63 -10.54
CA ALA A 212 10.05 -5.22 -10.81
C ALA A 212 9.22 -4.71 -11.99
N VAL A 213 8.44 -3.65 -11.77
CA VAL A 213 7.53 -3.07 -12.78
C VAL A 213 8.23 -1.97 -13.58
N ASN A 214 8.85 -1.02 -12.88
CA ASN A 214 9.38 0.19 -13.48
C ASN A 214 10.91 0.19 -13.61
N GLU A 215 11.43 1.11 -14.41
CA GLU A 215 12.87 1.22 -14.65
C GLU A 215 13.65 1.62 -13.39
N ALA A 216 13.06 2.41 -12.49
CA ALA A 216 13.70 2.79 -11.23
C ALA A 216 14.01 1.58 -10.35
N THR A 217 13.11 0.60 -10.28
CA THR A 217 13.32 -0.63 -9.51
C THR A 217 14.32 -1.55 -10.20
N ARG A 218 14.30 -1.62 -11.54
CA ARG A 218 15.30 -2.36 -12.31
C ARG A 218 16.71 -1.77 -12.13
N GLU A 219 16.80 -0.45 -12.11
CA GLU A 219 18.06 0.25 -11.83
C GLU A 219 18.55 0.01 -10.40
N ALA A 220 17.64 -0.02 -9.42
CA ALA A 220 18.00 -0.41 -8.06
C ALA A 220 18.61 -1.82 -8.01
N TRP A 221 18.07 -2.76 -8.78
CA TRP A 221 18.65 -4.10 -8.94
C TRP A 221 20.02 -4.11 -9.62
N ARG A 222 20.26 -3.25 -10.63
CA ARG A 222 21.60 -3.09 -11.21
C ARG A 222 22.61 -2.59 -10.17
N GLN A 223 22.23 -1.65 -9.33
CA GLN A 223 23.10 -1.17 -8.25
C GLN A 223 23.35 -2.22 -7.17
N VAL A 224 22.35 -3.02 -6.83
CA VAL A 224 22.55 -4.20 -5.96
C VAL A 224 23.56 -5.15 -6.58
N ARG A 225 23.43 -5.46 -7.87
CA ARG A 225 24.34 -6.33 -8.62
C ARG A 225 25.80 -5.84 -8.63
N GLU A 226 26.05 -4.54 -8.58
CA GLU A 226 27.42 -4.00 -8.46
C GLU A 226 28.03 -4.18 -7.06
N LEU A 227 27.21 -4.39 -6.02
CA LEU A 227 27.66 -4.51 -4.63
C LEU A 227 27.84 -5.94 -4.15
N LEU A 228 27.18 -6.91 -4.80
CA LEU A 228 27.27 -8.32 -4.42
C LEU A 228 28.64 -8.89 -4.75
N ALA A 229 29.21 -9.65 -3.81
CA ALA A 229 30.44 -10.41 -4.03
C ALA A 229 30.19 -11.74 -4.77
N ASP A 230 28.97 -12.25 -4.73
CA ASP A 230 28.58 -13.55 -5.31
C ASP A 230 28.26 -13.42 -6.80
N ASP A 231 29.16 -13.92 -7.65
CA ASP A 231 28.99 -13.91 -9.11
C ASP A 231 27.77 -14.70 -9.60
N SER A 232 27.32 -15.72 -8.86
CA SER A 232 26.13 -16.49 -9.22
C SER A 232 24.86 -15.65 -9.06
N LEU A 233 24.75 -14.87 -7.98
CA LEU A 233 23.65 -13.94 -7.77
C LEU A 233 23.67 -12.79 -8.78
N ARG A 234 24.87 -12.28 -9.11
CA ARG A 234 25.02 -11.26 -10.16
C ARG A 234 24.53 -11.78 -11.51
N ALA A 235 24.89 -13.01 -11.88
CA ALA A 235 24.43 -13.64 -13.11
C ALA A 235 22.90 -13.85 -13.13
N VAL A 236 22.28 -14.17 -11.99
CA VAL A 236 20.81 -14.23 -11.88
C VAL A 236 20.19 -12.85 -12.15
N ILE A 237 20.69 -11.79 -11.53
CA ILE A 237 20.18 -10.43 -11.77
C ILE A 237 20.35 -10.05 -13.24
N ASP A 238 21.53 -10.26 -13.83
CA ASP A 238 21.81 -9.95 -15.23
C ASP A 238 20.86 -10.72 -16.18
N ARG A 239 20.56 -11.99 -15.89
CA ARG A 239 19.63 -12.81 -16.68
C ARG A 239 18.19 -12.29 -16.62
N GLU A 240 17.69 -11.94 -15.44
CA GLU A 240 16.30 -11.52 -15.27
C GLU A 240 16.06 -10.04 -15.68
N LEU A 241 17.14 -9.25 -15.82
CA LEU A 241 17.10 -7.88 -16.33
C LEU A 241 17.27 -7.77 -17.86
N GLY A 242 17.80 -8.81 -18.52
CA GLY A 242 18.04 -8.86 -19.97
C GLY A 242 16.79 -9.19 -20.79
#